data_AF-A0A833DJG6-F1
#
_entry.id   AF-A0A833DJG6-F1
#
_cell.length_a   1.000
_cell.length_b   1.000
_cell.length_c   1.000
_cell.angle_alpha   90.00
_cell.angle_beta   90.00
_cell.angle_gamma   90.00
#
_symmetry.space_group_name_H-M   'P 1'
#
loop_
_entity.id
_entity.type
_entity.pdbx_description
1 polymer ?
#
loop_
_entity_poly.entity_id
_entity_poly.type
_entity_poly.pdbx_seq_one_letter_code
_entity_poly.pdbx_strand_id
1 'polypeptide(L)'
;MINISKPLFDYRKNFRIIILVFFSVVILFSFTSNIVYGSGVSEGCGIFDIRSGCDLSGWMHLVIDVTATGLLALFLHSLASKHAKKLELIITNQENKRIRKEKFSNESLKNDLTALLFNISVINQTIKKHNASSVERDNLSQKIKEELGRLENISLTIQHTSLTSSDVIKPEALTVIQQIRRLIQSPVKFDDDVYSFNKYDEIKEKVTQVSNLLN
;
A
#
# COMPACT_ATOMS: atom_id res chain seq x y z
N MET A 1 -4.67 -50.38 -25.49
CA MET A 1 -3.59 -49.52 -24.95
C MET A 1 -4.11 -48.09 -24.96
N ILE A 2 -4.83 -47.65 -23.92
CA ILE A 2 -5.43 -46.32 -23.85
C ILE A 2 -4.78 -45.57 -22.69
N ASN A 3 -4.08 -44.50 -23.06
CA ASN A 3 -3.24 -43.68 -22.21
C ASN A 3 -4.14 -42.66 -21.49
N ILE A 4 -4.68 -43.01 -20.32
CA ILE A 4 -5.65 -42.18 -19.55
C ILE A 4 -4.93 -41.23 -18.56
N SER A 5 -3.59 -41.17 -18.58
CA SER A 5 -2.81 -40.46 -17.55
C SER A 5 -2.71 -38.93 -17.71
N LYS A 6 -3.30 -38.31 -18.73
CA LYS A 6 -3.18 -36.86 -18.99
C LYS A 6 -4.54 -36.24 -19.25
N PRO A 7 -5.33 -35.95 -18.20
CA PRO A 7 -5.49 -34.54 -17.81
C PRO A 7 -5.73 -34.31 -16.29
N LEU A 8 -5.33 -35.25 -15.42
CA LEU A 8 -5.72 -35.22 -14.00
C LEU A 8 -4.91 -34.26 -13.10
N PHE A 9 -3.87 -33.61 -13.63
CA PHE A 9 -2.99 -32.75 -12.85
C PHE A 9 -3.00 -31.30 -13.34
N ASP A 10 -4.18 -30.68 -13.31
CA ASP A 10 -4.26 -29.22 -13.20
C ASP A 10 -3.89 -28.83 -11.75
N TYR A 11 -2.58 -28.75 -11.50
CA TYR A 11 -1.95 -28.67 -10.18
C TYR A 11 -2.45 -27.49 -9.33
N ARG A 12 -2.98 -26.44 -9.97
CA ARG A 12 -3.47 -25.23 -9.29
C ARG A 12 -4.87 -25.41 -8.69
N LYS A 13 -5.75 -26.14 -9.38
CA LYS A 13 -7.14 -26.40 -8.93
C LYS A 13 -7.20 -27.58 -7.96
N ASN A 14 -6.31 -28.55 -8.16
CA ASN A 14 -6.26 -29.78 -7.36
C ASN A 14 -5.39 -29.68 -6.11
N PHE A 15 -4.72 -28.55 -5.85
CA PHE A 15 -3.87 -28.38 -4.66
C PHE A 15 -4.64 -28.57 -3.34
N ARG A 16 -5.88 -28.09 -3.26
CA ARG A 16 -6.75 -28.30 -2.08
C ARG A 16 -7.10 -29.77 -1.89
N ILE A 17 -7.33 -30.48 -3.00
CA ILE A 17 -7.62 -31.93 -2.98
C ILE A 17 -6.37 -32.70 -2.54
N ILE A 18 -5.18 -32.31 -3.02
CA ILE A 18 -3.90 -32.92 -2.61
C ILE A 18 -3.64 -32.70 -1.12
N ILE A 19 -3.90 -31.50 -0.58
CA ILE A 19 -3.80 -31.24 0.87
C ILE A 19 -4.76 -32.14 1.64
N LEU A 20 -6.03 -32.22 1.23
CA LEU A 20 -7.03 -33.04 1.90
C LEU A 20 -6.67 -34.54 1.87
N VAL A 21 -6.19 -35.03 0.73
CA VAL A 21 -5.73 -36.42 0.58
C VAL A 21 -4.51 -36.68 1.47
N PHE A 22 -3.54 -35.76 1.50
CA PHE A 22 -2.37 -35.88 2.37
C PHE A 22 -2.74 -35.93 3.86
N PHE A 23 -3.57 -35.01 4.34
CA PHE A 23 -4.05 -35.02 5.73
C PHE A 23 -4.86 -36.27 6.05
N SER A 24 -5.74 -36.69 5.14
CA SER A 24 -6.53 -37.92 5.30
C SER A 24 -5.63 -39.14 5.46
N VAL A 25 -4.63 -39.30 4.59
CA VAL A 25 -3.67 -40.41 4.64
C VAL A 25 -2.85 -40.38 5.93
N VAL A 26 -2.35 -39.21 6.36
CA VAL A 26 -1.57 -39.10 7.60
C VAL A 26 -2.42 -39.44 8.83
N ILE A 27 -3.68 -38.97 8.89
CA ILE A 27 -4.60 -39.26 10.00
C ILE A 27 -4.95 -40.75 10.02
N LEU A 28 -5.32 -41.33 8.87
CA LEU A 28 -5.63 -42.75 8.74
C LEU A 28 -4.45 -43.62 9.14
N PHE A 29 -3.24 -43.30 8.67
CA PHE A 29 -2.02 -44.05 8.97
C PHE A 29 -1.66 -43.97 10.46
N SER A 30 -1.80 -42.79 11.07
CA SER A 30 -1.54 -42.61 12.51
C SER A 30 -2.60 -43.29 13.37
N PHE A 31 -3.86 -43.32 12.93
CA PHE A 31 -4.94 -43.98 13.67
C PHE A 31 -4.81 -45.50 13.60
N THR A 32 -4.50 -46.06 12.42
CA THR A 32 -4.29 -47.50 12.26
C THR A 32 -3.02 -47.98 12.95
N SER A 33 -1.93 -47.22 12.91
CA SER A 33 -0.70 -47.57 13.63
C SER A 33 -0.91 -47.58 15.15
N ASN A 34 -1.65 -46.62 15.70
CA ASN A 34 -1.98 -46.60 17.13
C ASN A 34 -2.85 -47.79 17.56
N ILE A 35 -3.81 -48.22 16.74
CA ILE A 35 -4.65 -49.39 17.07
C ILE A 35 -3.85 -50.70 16.98
N VAL A 36 -3.06 -50.86 15.92
CA VAL A 36 -2.34 -52.11 15.64
C VAL A 36 -1.13 -52.28 16.57
N TYR A 37 -0.35 -51.23 16.78
CA TYR A 37 0.91 -51.31 17.54
C TYR A 37 0.78 -50.80 18.98
N GLY A 38 -0.25 -50.01 19.30
CA GLY A 38 -0.52 -49.51 20.66
C GLY A 38 -1.24 -50.51 21.57
N SER A 39 -1.77 -51.62 21.04
CA SER A 39 -2.43 -52.69 21.80
C SER A 39 -1.52 -53.87 22.16
N GLY A 40 -0.26 -53.87 21.72
CA GLY A 40 0.70 -54.96 21.87
C GLY A 40 1.45 -55.03 23.20
N VAL A 41 0.77 -54.86 24.34
CA VAL A 41 1.35 -55.14 25.67
C VAL A 41 0.81 -56.46 26.20
N SER A 42 1.53 -57.55 25.89
CA SER A 42 1.39 -58.82 26.63
C SER A 42 1.85 -58.60 28.08
N GLU A 43 1.11 -59.14 29.05
CA GLU A 43 1.37 -58.98 30.49
C GLU A 43 2.83 -59.35 30.82
N GLY A 44 3.65 -58.33 31.15
CA GLY A 44 5.05 -58.48 31.55
C GLY A 44 6.11 -57.91 30.59
N CYS A 45 5.75 -57.46 29.38
CA CYS A 45 6.67 -56.82 28.45
C CYS A 45 6.55 -55.28 28.49
N GLY A 46 7.67 -54.57 28.65
CA GLY A 46 7.69 -53.10 28.59
C GLY A 46 7.57 -52.56 27.16
N ILE A 47 7.03 -51.34 27.00
CA ILE A 47 6.77 -50.68 25.70
C ILE A 47 8.04 -50.56 24.82
N PHE A 48 9.25 -50.65 25.39
CA PHE A 48 10.52 -50.57 24.65
C PHE A 48 11.49 -51.75 24.91
N ASP A 49 11.03 -52.83 25.56
CA ASP A 49 11.92 -53.92 25.99
C ASP A 49 12.17 -54.93 24.86
N ILE A 50 13.44 -55.25 24.58
CA ILE A 50 13.84 -56.18 23.51
C ILE A 50 14.32 -57.48 24.18
N ARG A 51 13.39 -58.42 24.39
CA ARG A 51 13.68 -59.77 24.92
C ARG A 51 13.13 -60.85 23.99
N SER A 52 13.76 -62.03 24.00
CA SER A 52 13.28 -63.21 23.27
C SER A 52 11.95 -63.69 23.86
N GLY A 53 10.84 -63.27 23.25
CA GLY A 53 9.47 -63.55 23.69
C GLY A 53 8.56 -62.32 23.81
N CYS A 54 9.11 -61.10 23.70
CA CYS A 54 8.34 -59.85 23.64
C CYS A 54 8.27 -59.31 22.21
N ASP A 55 7.10 -58.81 21.79
CA ASP A 55 6.90 -58.25 20.46
C ASP A 55 7.64 -56.91 20.28
N LEU A 56 8.31 -56.76 19.14
CA LEU A 56 9.06 -55.55 18.73
C LEU A 56 8.15 -54.33 18.42
N SER A 57 6.89 -54.37 18.87
CA SER A 57 5.78 -53.50 18.48
C SER A 57 6.02 -52.02 18.84
N GLY A 58 6.59 -51.73 20.00
CA GLY A 58 6.78 -50.36 20.46
C GLY A 58 7.89 -49.58 19.73
N TRP A 59 8.95 -50.27 19.26
CA TRP A 59 9.98 -49.66 18.43
C TRP A 59 9.44 -49.31 17.03
N MET A 60 8.60 -50.17 16.47
CA MET A 60 7.92 -49.94 15.19
C MET A 60 6.99 -48.72 15.27
N HIS A 61 6.24 -48.59 16.37
CA HIS A 61 5.36 -47.44 16.65
C HIS A 61 6.15 -46.12 16.71
N LEU A 62 7.27 -46.09 17.43
CA LEU A 62 8.12 -44.89 17.53
C LEU A 62 8.68 -44.44 16.17
N VAL A 63 9.13 -45.38 15.33
CA VAL A 63 9.63 -45.06 13.98
C VAL A 63 8.52 -44.50 13.10
N ILE A 64 7.30 -45.06 13.20
CA ILE A 64 6.13 -44.59 12.47
C ILE A 64 5.76 -43.16 12.90
N ASP A 65 5.71 -42.89 14.21
CA ASP A 65 5.33 -41.57 14.74
C ASP A 65 6.34 -40.48 14.37
N VAL A 66 7.65 -40.76 14.47
CA VAL A 66 8.71 -39.84 14.05
C VAL A 66 8.63 -39.56 12.55
N THR A 67 8.38 -40.59 11.74
CA THR A 67 8.29 -40.45 10.28
C THR A 67 7.05 -39.65 9.87
N ALA A 68 5.89 -39.94 10.46
CA ALA A 68 4.64 -39.22 10.20
C ALA A 68 4.74 -37.75 10.63
N THR A 69 5.29 -37.48 11.82
CA THR A 69 5.48 -36.12 12.33
C THR A 69 6.48 -35.34 11.48
N GLY A 70 7.59 -35.96 11.07
CA GLY A 70 8.59 -35.34 10.20
C GLY A 70 8.02 -34.98 8.82
N LEU A 71 7.23 -35.88 8.21
CA LEU A 71 6.57 -35.62 6.94
C LEU A 71 5.57 -34.47 7.03
N LEU A 72 4.79 -34.42 8.11
CA LEU A 72 3.84 -33.33 8.37
C LEU A 72 4.57 -32.00 8.59
N ALA A 73 5.67 -31.99 9.34
CA ALA A 73 6.49 -30.81 9.57
C ALA A 73 7.09 -30.26 8.25
N LEU A 74 7.64 -31.13 7.40
CA LEU A 74 8.15 -30.74 6.08
C LEU A 74 7.04 -30.19 5.17
N PHE A 75 5.85 -30.80 5.20
CA PHE A 75 4.71 -30.34 4.43
C PHE A 75 4.23 -28.96 4.88
N LEU A 76 4.07 -28.74 6.19
CA LEU A 76 3.69 -27.45 6.75
C LEU A 76 4.75 -26.38 6.47
N HIS A 77 6.04 -26.72 6.56
CA HIS A 77 7.13 -25.81 6.20
C HIS A 77 7.11 -25.43 4.71
N SER A 78 6.82 -26.38 3.82
CA SER A 78 6.65 -26.13 2.38
C SER A 78 5.46 -25.22 2.07
N LEU A 79 4.33 -25.40 2.78
CA LEU A 79 3.19 -24.50 2.68
C LEU A 79 3.53 -23.10 3.19
N ALA A 80 4.09 -23.01 4.40
CA ALA A 80 4.46 -21.75 5.02
C ALA A 80 5.44 -20.95 4.15
N SER A 81 6.49 -21.59 3.61
CA SER A 81 7.46 -20.94 2.74
C SER A 81 6.85 -20.43 1.42
N LYS A 82 5.91 -21.17 0.81
CA LYS A 82 5.17 -20.71 -0.38
C LYS A 82 4.27 -19.51 -0.06
N HIS A 83 3.61 -19.50 1.09
CA HIS A 83 2.77 -18.39 1.52
C HIS A 83 3.60 -17.15 1.88
N ALA A 84 4.73 -17.32 2.57
CA ALA A 84 5.65 -16.23 2.91
C ALA A 84 6.18 -15.53 1.65
N LYS A 85 6.66 -16.27 0.65
CA LYS A 85 7.14 -15.70 -0.63
C LYS A 85 6.07 -14.90 -1.37
N LYS A 86 4.82 -15.38 -1.37
CA LYS A 86 3.70 -14.66 -1.99
C LYS A 86 3.37 -13.37 -1.24
N LEU A 87 3.38 -13.42 0.09
CA LEU A 87 3.12 -12.26 0.93
C LEU A 87 4.19 -11.20 0.73
N GLU A 88 5.46 -11.59 0.72
CA GLU A 88 6.59 -10.71 0.42
C GLU A 88 6.43 -10.01 -0.94
N LEU A 89 6.11 -10.78 -1.99
CA LEU A 89 5.87 -10.21 -3.32
C LEU A 89 4.68 -9.23 -3.34
N ILE A 90 3.62 -9.50 -2.59
CA ILE A 90 2.48 -8.58 -2.47
C ILE A 90 2.90 -7.30 -1.75
N ILE A 91 3.64 -7.41 -0.64
CA ILE A 91 4.16 -6.27 0.12
C ILE A 91 5.06 -5.41 -0.75
N THR A 92 6.08 -6.00 -1.40
CA THR A 92 6.99 -5.27 -2.29
C THR A 92 6.24 -4.60 -3.44
N ASN A 93 5.21 -5.25 -4.00
CA ASN A 93 4.39 -4.62 -5.06
C ASN A 93 3.54 -3.46 -4.53
N GLN A 94 2.98 -3.58 -3.32
CA GLN A 94 2.24 -2.49 -2.70
C GLN A 94 3.16 -1.31 -2.36
N GLU A 95 4.35 -1.59 -1.86
CA GLU A 95 5.37 -0.58 -1.57
C GLU A 95 5.84 0.13 -2.83
N ASN A 96 6.11 -0.60 -3.92
CA ASN A 96 6.41 -0.01 -5.22
C ASN A 96 5.28 0.88 -5.75
N LYS A 97 4.01 0.49 -5.56
CA LYS A 97 2.86 1.33 -5.92
C LYS A 97 2.80 2.59 -5.06
N ARG A 98 3.05 2.47 -3.75
CA ARG A 98 3.10 3.59 -2.82
C ARG A 98 4.18 4.59 -3.22
N ILE A 99 5.40 4.14 -3.49
CA ILE A 99 6.54 4.99 -3.92
C ILE A 99 6.22 5.69 -5.24
N ARG A 100 5.62 4.99 -6.21
CA ARG A 100 5.22 5.60 -7.48
C ARG A 100 4.14 6.66 -7.29
N LYS A 101 3.16 6.39 -6.43
CA LYS A 101 2.10 7.35 -6.09
C LYS A 101 2.71 8.57 -5.41
N GLU A 102 3.59 8.38 -4.44
CA GLU A 102 4.32 9.46 -3.76
C GLU A 102 5.07 10.35 -4.76
N LYS A 103 5.88 9.75 -5.64
CA LYS A 103 6.63 10.49 -6.66
C LYS A 103 5.72 11.28 -7.60
N PHE A 104 4.66 10.64 -8.11
CA PHE A 104 3.70 11.30 -8.99
C PHE A 104 2.99 12.46 -8.29
N SER A 105 2.54 12.26 -7.05
CA SER A 105 1.88 13.29 -6.26
C SER A 105 2.80 14.46 -5.92
N ASN A 106 4.07 14.19 -5.61
CA ASN A 106 5.08 15.22 -5.35
C ASN A 106 5.34 16.07 -6.60
N GLU A 107 5.53 15.44 -7.76
CA GLU A 107 5.71 16.13 -9.05
C GLU A 107 4.47 16.93 -9.46
N SER A 108 3.28 16.32 -9.34
CA SER A 108 2.00 16.98 -9.64
C SER A 108 1.80 18.22 -8.78
N LEU A 109 1.99 18.11 -7.46
CA LEU A 109 1.84 19.26 -6.55
C LEU A 109 2.87 20.36 -6.80
N LYS A 110 4.13 20.02 -7.12
CA LYS A 110 5.13 21.02 -7.50
C LYS A 110 4.71 21.80 -8.75
N ASN A 111 4.17 21.10 -9.75
CA ASN A 111 3.67 21.73 -10.96
C ASN A 111 2.48 22.65 -10.67
N ASP A 112 1.50 22.17 -9.89
CA ASP A 112 0.32 22.96 -9.51
C ASP A 112 0.71 24.20 -8.68
N LEU A 113 1.66 24.07 -7.74
CA LEU A 113 2.17 25.19 -6.94
C LEU A 113 2.95 26.21 -7.79
N THR A 114 3.65 25.74 -8.83
CA THR A 114 4.33 26.62 -9.78
C THR A 114 3.32 27.39 -10.63
N ALA A 115 2.28 26.72 -11.12
CA ALA A 115 1.18 27.34 -11.85
C ALA A 115 0.44 28.38 -10.99
N LEU A 116 0.26 28.09 -9.70
CA LEU A 116 -0.30 29.01 -8.71
C LEU A 116 0.56 30.26 -8.55
N LEU A 117 1.88 30.13 -8.38
CA LEU A 117 2.78 31.28 -8.29
C LEU A 117 2.77 32.13 -9.57
N PHE A 118 2.76 31.47 -10.73
CA PHE A 118 2.67 32.15 -12.01
C PHE A 118 1.38 32.98 -12.13
N ASN A 119 0.23 32.37 -11.81
CA ASN A 119 -1.07 33.05 -11.85
C ASN A 119 -1.09 34.26 -10.91
N ILE A 120 -0.61 34.08 -9.69
CA ILE A 120 -0.53 35.18 -8.72
C ILE A 120 0.38 36.32 -9.23
N SER A 121 1.51 35.99 -9.86
CA SER A 121 2.39 37.01 -10.46
C SER A 121 1.69 37.80 -11.57
N VAL A 122 0.90 37.13 -12.41
CA VAL A 122 0.09 37.77 -13.47
C VAL A 122 -0.97 38.69 -12.85
N ILE A 123 -1.65 38.24 -11.80
CA ILE A 123 -2.63 39.06 -11.05
C ILE A 123 -1.94 40.31 -10.49
N ASN A 124 -0.80 40.16 -9.81
CA ASN A 124 -0.06 41.27 -9.23
C ASN A 124 0.38 42.30 -10.30
N GLN A 125 0.85 41.83 -11.46
CA GLN A 125 1.21 42.72 -12.57
C GLN A 125 -0.02 43.43 -13.16
N THR A 126 -1.16 42.75 -13.26
CA THR A 126 -2.41 43.32 -13.78
C THR A 126 -2.97 44.37 -12.82
N ILE A 127 -2.90 44.12 -11.51
CA ILE A 127 -3.25 45.09 -10.46
C ILE A 127 -2.38 46.35 -10.56
N LYS A 128 -1.06 46.20 -10.71
CA LYS A 128 -0.15 47.36 -10.88
C LYS A 128 -0.52 48.20 -12.10
N LYS A 129 -0.89 47.56 -13.22
CA LYS A 129 -1.36 48.26 -14.43
C LYS A 129 -2.71 48.95 -14.21
N HIS A 130 -3.63 48.30 -13.51
CA HIS A 130 -4.95 48.86 -13.18
C HIS A 130 -4.83 50.11 -12.31
N ASN A 131 -3.97 50.07 -11.29
CA ASN A 131 -3.75 51.21 -10.40
C ASN A 131 -3.02 52.38 -11.10
N ALA A 132 -2.17 52.09 -12.10
CA ALA A 132 -1.40 53.10 -12.84
C ALA A 132 -2.15 53.72 -14.03
N SER A 133 -3.16 53.05 -14.59
CA SER A 133 -3.92 53.50 -15.77
C SER A 133 -5.35 53.87 -15.40
N SER A 134 -5.81 55.07 -15.80
CA SER A 134 -7.20 55.50 -15.64
C SER A 134 -8.11 55.09 -16.81
N VAL A 135 -7.54 54.72 -17.96
CA VAL A 135 -8.27 54.59 -19.24
C VAL A 135 -8.81 53.17 -19.48
N GLU A 136 -8.17 52.13 -18.92
CA GLU A 136 -8.53 50.72 -19.15
C GLU A 136 -8.99 49.99 -17.87
N ARG A 137 -9.45 50.72 -16.86
CA ARG A 137 -9.76 50.16 -15.54
C ARG A 137 -10.78 49.01 -15.60
N ASP A 138 -11.86 49.17 -16.36
CA ASP A 138 -12.92 48.16 -16.46
C ASP A 138 -12.42 46.85 -17.09
N ASN A 139 -11.66 46.95 -18.18
CA ASN A 139 -11.08 45.78 -18.86
C ASN A 139 -10.05 45.06 -17.96
N LEU A 140 -9.20 45.83 -17.27
CA LEU A 140 -8.23 45.27 -16.33
C LEU A 140 -8.90 44.66 -15.09
N SER A 141 -10.01 45.23 -14.60
CA SER A 141 -10.82 44.67 -13.50
C SER A 141 -11.45 43.34 -13.90
N GLN A 142 -12.01 43.26 -15.12
CA GLN A 142 -12.54 42.01 -15.66
C GLN A 142 -11.43 40.95 -15.76
N LYS A 143 -10.26 41.32 -16.29
CA LYS A 143 -9.11 40.41 -16.38
C LYS A 143 -8.63 39.92 -15.01
N ILE A 144 -8.64 40.79 -13.98
CA ILE A 144 -8.32 40.39 -12.60
C ILE A 144 -9.32 39.34 -12.10
N LYS A 145 -10.64 39.53 -12.35
CA LYS A 145 -11.68 38.56 -11.97
C LYS A 145 -11.48 37.21 -12.68
N GLU A 146 -11.13 37.22 -13.96
CA GLU A 146 -10.87 35.99 -14.73
C GLU A 146 -9.65 35.22 -14.20
N GLU A 147 -8.54 35.91 -13.92
CA GLU A 147 -7.34 35.27 -13.33
C GLU A 147 -7.59 34.81 -11.89
N LEU A 148 -8.44 35.49 -11.11
CA LEU A 148 -8.89 35.01 -9.79
C LEU A 148 -9.70 33.71 -9.90
N GLY A 149 -10.58 33.58 -10.90
CA GLY A 149 -11.30 32.32 -11.15
C GLY A 149 -10.36 31.17 -11.54
N ARG A 150 -9.30 31.45 -12.31
CA ARG A 150 -8.25 30.46 -12.61
C ARG A 150 -7.47 30.07 -11.36
N LEU A 151 -7.14 31.03 -10.50
CA LEU A 151 -6.46 30.80 -9.24
C LEU A 151 -7.29 29.90 -8.30
N GLU A 152 -8.61 30.10 -8.25
CA GLU A 152 -9.52 29.24 -7.49
C GLU A 152 -9.51 27.80 -8.03
N ASN A 153 -9.57 27.62 -9.34
CA ASN A 153 -9.49 26.29 -9.97
C ASN A 153 -8.18 25.58 -9.64
N ILE A 154 -7.04 26.28 -9.70
CA ILE A 154 -5.73 25.71 -9.32
C ILE A 154 -5.73 25.34 -7.84
N SER A 155 -6.28 26.19 -6.97
CA SER A 155 -6.41 25.90 -5.54
C SER A 155 -7.26 24.65 -5.27
N LEU A 156 -8.34 24.45 -6.03
CA LEU A 156 -9.17 23.24 -5.93
C LEU A 156 -8.41 22.00 -6.40
N THR A 157 -7.67 22.08 -7.51
CA THR A 157 -6.81 20.98 -7.99
C THR A 157 -5.79 20.59 -6.93
N ILE A 158 -5.10 21.56 -6.32
CA ILE A 158 -4.15 21.30 -5.22
C ILE A 158 -4.84 20.62 -4.03
N GLN A 159 -6.06 21.03 -3.68
CA GLN A 159 -6.84 20.39 -2.64
C GLN A 159 -7.16 18.92 -2.98
N HIS A 160 -7.63 18.65 -4.20
CA HIS A 160 -7.95 17.29 -4.61
C HIS A 160 -6.70 16.40 -4.65
N THR A 161 -5.59 16.90 -5.21
CA THR A 161 -4.31 16.18 -5.27
C THR A 161 -3.77 15.90 -3.86
N SER A 162 -3.82 16.88 -2.95
CA SER A 162 -3.37 16.71 -1.56
C SER A 162 -4.25 15.74 -0.76
N LEU A 163 -5.57 15.77 -0.92
CA LEU A 163 -6.48 14.83 -0.25
C LEU A 163 -6.31 13.39 -0.76
N THR A 164 -6.26 13.20 -2.08
CA THR A 164 -6.11 11.88 -2.71
C THR A 164 -4.74 11.24 -2.45
N SER A 165 -3.75 12.06 -2.10
CA SER A 165 -2.37 11.66 -1.84
C SER A 165 -1.98 11.81 -0.36
N SER A 166 -2.95 11.99 0.53
CA SER A 166 -2.71 12.19 1.97
C SER A 166 -2.07 11.00 2.68
N ASP A 167 -2.20 9.81 2.11
CA ASP A 167 -1.60 8.55 2.55
C ASP A 167 -0.10 8.43 2.20
N VAL A 168 0.36 9.22 1.23
CA VAL A 168 1.74 9.17 0.73
C VAL A 168 2.52 10.46 0.99
N ILE A 169 1.85 11.60 1.16
CA ILE A 169 2.50 12.89 1.41
C ILE A 169 2.71 13.08 2.92
N LYS A 170 3.84 13.69 3.27
CA LYS A 170 4.18 14.08 4.64
C LYS A 170 3.15 15.05 5.25
N PRO A 171 2.73 14.87 6.51
CA PRO A 171 1.73 15.72 7.14
C PRO A 171 2.17 17.20 7.24
N GLU A 172 3.47 17.46 7.34
CA GLU A 172 4.02 18.82 7.33
C GLU A 172 3.74 19.53 6.01
N ALA A 173 3.94 18.84 4.88
CA ALA A 173 3.67 19.39 3.55
C ALA A 173 2.16 19.66 3.36
N LEU A 174 1.29 18.75 3.82
CA LEU A 174 -0.17 18.94 3.78
C LEU A 174 -0.60 20.17 4.59
N THR A 175 0.01 20.38 5.76
CA THR A 175 -0.28 21.52 6.62
C THR A 175 0.07 22.84 5.93
N VAL A 176 1.24 22.92 5.29
CA VAL A 176 1.65 24.15 4.59
C VAL A 176 0.79 24.36 3.32
N ILE A 177 0.40 23.31 2.60
CA ILE A 177 -0.57 23.40 1.48
C ILE A 177 -1.92 23.99 1.96
N GLN A 178 -2.42 23.57 3.12
CA GLN A 178 -3.64 24.15 3.70
C GLN A 178 -3.46 25.63 4.07
N GLN A 179 -2.28 26.03 4.56
CA GLN A 179 -1.97 27.44 4.81
C GLN A 179 -1.97 28.27 3.52
N ILE A 180 -1.33 27.78 2.46
CA ILE A 180 -1.34 28.42 1.13
C ILE A 180 -2.79 28.64 0.66
N ARG A 181 -3.65 27.62 0.80
CA ARG A 181 -5.07 27.74 0.45
C ARG A 181 -5.79 28.84 1.24
N ARG A 182 -5.56 28.94 2.55
CA ARG A 182 -6.16 30.00 3.39
C ARG A 182 -5.71 31.39 2.96
N LEU A 183 -4.46 31.55 2.53
CA LEU A 183 -3.97 32.83 2.02
C LEU A 183 -4.63 33.21 0.69
N ILE A 184 -4.98 32.23 -0.14
CA ILE A 184 -5.56 32.42 -1.48
C ILE A 184 -7.08 32.62 -1.47
N GLN A 185 -7.78 32.28 -0.38
CA GLN A 185 -9.24 32.48 -0.25
C GLN A 185 -9.67 33.96 -0.33
N SER A 186 -8.78 34.89 0.02
CA SER A 186 -9.01 36.33 -0.15
C SER A 186 -7.66 37.00 -0.41
N PRO A 187 -7.17 36.89 -1.66
CA PRO A 187 -5.79 37.24 -1.99
C PRO A 187 -5.64 38.72 -2.35
N VAL A 188 -6.74 39.37 -2.73
CA VAL A 188 -6.79 40.76 -3.15
C VAL A 188 -7.68 41.54 -2.19
N LYS A 189 -7.16 42.65 -1.64
CA LYS A 189 -7.97 43.65 -0.94
C LYS A 189 -8.35 44.77 -1.89
N PHE A 190 -9.57 45.26 -1.74
CA PHE A 190 -10.07 46.44 -2.43
C PHE A 190 -10.36 47.50 -1.37
N ASP A 191 -9.49 48.50 -1.27
CA ASP A 191 -9.67 49.67 -0.42
C ASP A 191 -9.52 50.90 -1.32
N ASP A 192 -10.44 51.86 -1.19
CA ASP A 192 -10.39 53.17 -1.86
C ASP A 192 -10.07 53.12 -3.38
N ASP A 193 -10.72 52.21 -4.11
CA ASP A 193 -10.57 52.05 -5.57
C ASP A 193 -9.18 51.54 -6.02
N VAL A 194 -8.39 51.00 -5.08
CA VAL A 194 -7.05 50.44 -5.30
C VAL A 194 -7.05 48.96 -4.96
N TYR A 195 -6.69 48.13 -5.95
CA TYR A 195 -6.44 46.72 -5.68
C TYR A 195 -5.05 46.55 -5.08
N SER A 196 -4.93 45.74 -4.01
CA SER A 196 -3.65 45.36 -3.43
C SER A 196 -3.56 43.84 -3.20
N PHE A 197 -2.42 43.25 -3.59
CA PHE A 197 -2.12 41.85 -3.32
C PHE A 197 -1.11 41.78 -2.17
N ASN A 198 -1.58 41.80 -0.93
CA ASN A 198 -0.68 41.94 0.23
C ASN A 198 0.01 40.63 0.67
N LYS A 199 -0.46 39.46 0.21
CA LYS A 199 0.03 38.15 0.65
C LYS A 199 1.03 37.50 -0.32
N TYR A 200 1.53 38.24 -1.31
CA TYR A 200 2.37 37.66 -2.37
C TYR A 200 3.63 37.01 -1.82
N ASP A 201 4.38 37.75 -1.01
CA ASP A 201 5.67 37.28 -0.48
C ASP A 201 5.48 36.12 0.50
N GLU A 202 4.42 36.17 1.32
CA GLU A 202 4.06 35.08 2.24
C GLU A 202 3.67 33.79 1.49
N ILE A 203 2.89 33.91 0.40
CA ILE A 203 2.53 32.76 -0.44
C ILE A 203 3.78 32.19 -1.10
N LYS A 204 4.66 33.05 -1.62
CA LYS A 204 5.91 32.64 -2.26
C LYS A 204 6.80 31.85 -1.29
N GLU A 205 6.98 32.35 -0.08
CA GLU A 205 7.76 31.67 0.97
C GLU A 205 7.18 30.29 1.30
N LYS A 206 5.86 30.20 1.52
CA LYS A 206 5.20 28.93 1.82
C LYS A 206 5.25 27.94 0.66
N VAL A 207 5.15 28.40 -0.58
CA VAL A 207 5.32 27.55 -1.77
C VAL A 207 6.75 27.00 -1.84
N THR A 208 7.77 27.82 -1.58
CA THR A 208 9.16 27.35 -1.51
C THR A 208 9.34 26.33 -0.39
N GLN A 209 8.74 26.57 0.79
CA GLN A 209 8.78 25.62 1.90
C GLN A 209 8.16 24.26 1.53
N VAL A 210 6.97 24.25 0.91
CA VAL A 210 6.34 23.00 0.46
C VAL A 210 7.17 22.31 -0.61
N SER A 211 7.70 23.05 -1.59
CA SER A 211 8.52 22.47 -2.65
C SER A 211 9.75 21.73 -2.12
N ASN A 212 10.36 22.25 -1.03
CA ASN A 212 11.47 21.59 -0.35
C ASN A 212 11.04 20.36 0.48
N LEU A 213 9.80 20.34 0.98
CA LEU A 213 9.26 19.21 1.75
C LEU A 213 8.82 18.05 0.84
N LEU A 214 8.36 18.37 -0.37
CA LEU A 214 8.05 17.44 -1.44
C LEU A 214 9.35 17.01 -2.13
N ASN A 215 10.19 16.17 -1.52
CA ASN A 215 11.34 15.61 -2.22
C ASN A 215 10.96 14.43 -3.12
#